data_AF-A0A952I7N8-F1
#
_entry.id   AF-A0A952I7N8-F1
#
_cell.length_a   1.000
_cell.length_b   1.000
_cell.length_c   1.000
_cell.angle_alpha   90.00
_cell.angle_beta   90.00
_cell.angle_gamma   90.00
#
_symmetry.space_group_name_H-M   'P 1'
#
loop_
_entity.id
_entity.type
_entity.pdbx_description
1 polymer ?
#
loop_
_entity_poly.entity_id
_entity_poly.type
_entity_poly.pdbx_seq_one_letter_code
_entity_poly.pdbx_strand_id
1 'polypeptide(L)'
;MKNHLVYIIFLVNIISCFGQAKAELPDYAEIIKNKQQNLRAFLKVADIIDNDLESIWAYNYSDSLLNTIRFEDVYFNDNLSKIYSVYSYILYGMSYTRAIYAKSKGINYSLKELSETIIPFKKNESSYNISTNEIYSIYCFINFYKVSRMPKYETMFQAYENHIKIVEGLFLQYSESEVYKTVSLRNKKLYFKTVVNLLVDLYLINNPAATEVEMQRYFNKLIQTGEILDKIPDDHVEISKLSDEEYFEYLSVCFEMQDQILGLLTREIIILGEGIN
;
A
#
# COMPACT_ATOMS: atom_id res chain seq x y z
N MET A 1 -20.03 0.75 61.07
CA MET A 1 -20.00 -0.32 60.05
C MET A 1 -20.55 0.07 58.67
N LYS A 2 -21.45 1.05 58.51
CA LYS A 2 -21.99 1.45 57.19
C LYS A 2 -21.01 2.19 56.25
N ASN A 3 -19.98 2.86 56.79
CA ASN A 3 -19.04 3.65 55.97
C ASN A 3 -17.91 2.82 55.32
N HIS A 4 -17.65 1.60 55.78
CA HIS A 4 -16.65 0.72 55.16
C HIS A 4 -17.19 -0.04 53.94
N LEU A 5 -18.51 -0.28 53.87
CA LEU A 5 -19.13 -0.97 52.73
C LEU A 5 -19.10 -0.10 51.46
N VAL A 6 -19.27 1.22 51.61
CA VAL A 6 -19.22 2.18 50.50
C VAL A 6 -17.82 2.26 49.90
N TYR A 7 -16.77 2.21 50.72
CA TYR A 7 -15.39 2.20 50.25
C TYR A 7 -15.00 0.91 49.53
N ILE A 8 -15.52 -0.24 49.96
CA ILE A 8 -15.26 -1.53 49.29
C ILE A 8 -15.98 -1.59 47.94
N ILE A 9 -17.21 -1.08 47.83
CA ILE A 9 -17.92 -1.01 46.55
C ILE A 9 -17.23 -0.03 45.58
N PHE A 10 -16.68 1.08 46.09
CA PHE A 10 -15.91 2.02 45.26
C PHE A 10 -14.57 1.43 44.79
N LEU A 11 -13.87 0.67 45.66
CA LEU A 11 -12.63 -0.03 45.32
C LEU A 11 -12.87 -1.19 44.34
N VAL A 12 -13.96 -1.95 44.46
CA VAL A 12 -14.32 -3.00 43.50
C VAL A 12 -14.65 -2.40 42.13
N ASN A 13 -15.30 -1.22 42.07
CA ASN A 13 -15.56 -0.53 40.81
C ASN A 13 -14.29 0.07 40.16
N ILE A 14 -13.34 0.59 40.95
CA ILE A 14 -12.06 1.08 40.42
C ILE A 14 -11.19 -0.10 39.93
N ILE A 15 -11.20 -1.24 40.64
CA ILE A 15 -10.44 -2.43 40.22
C ILE A 15 -11.10 -3.12 39.01
N SER A 16 -12.43 -3.04 38.84
CA SER A 16 -13.10 -3.48 37.60
C SER A 16 -12.98 -2.47 36.43
N CYS A 17 -12.64 -1.21 36.70
CA CYS A 17 -12.23 -0.23 35.67
C CYS A 17 -10.74 -0.33 35.29
N PHE A 18 -9.96 -1.14 36.00
CA PHE A 18 -8.69 -1.71 35.52
C PHE A 18 -8.91 -3.13 35.00
N GLY A 19 -10.10 -3.42 34.47
CA GLY A 19 -10.21 -4.43 33.43
C GLY A 19 -9.19 -4.05 32.37
N GLN A 20 -8.32 -4.99 32.01
CA GLN A 20 -7.44 -4.89 30.85
C GLN A 20 -8.20 -4.11 29.79
N ALA A 21 -7.68 -2.95 29.39
CA ALA A 21 -7.99 -2.47 28.07
C ALA A 21 -7.54 -3.63 27.17
N LYS A 22 -8.47 -4.52 26.82
CA LYS A 22 -8.43 -5.18 25.54
C LYS A 22 -8.20 -4.01 24.61
N ALA A 23 -6.99 -3.93 24.04
CA ALA A 23 -6.75 -2.99 22.98
C ALA A 23 -7.95 -3.17 22.04
N GLU A 24 -8.83 -2.16 21.97
CA GLU A 24 -9.91 -2.22 21.00
C GLU A 24 -9.18 -2.42 19.68
N LEU A 25 -9.42 -3.57 19.04
CA LEU A 25 -8.84 -3.87 17.75
C LEU A 25 -9.03 -2.62 16.88
N PRO A 26 -7.97 -2.07 16.27
CA PRO A 26 -8.06 -0.94 15.36
C PRO A 26 -9.28 -1.05 14.44
N ASP A 27 -10.05 0.03 14.32
CA ASP A 27 -11.30 0.02 13.56
C ASP A 27 -11.01 -0.22 12.06
N TYR A 28 -11.43 -1.37 11.52
CA TYR A 28 -11.30 -1.70 10.10
C TYR A 28 -11.89 -0.58 9.23
N ALA A 29 -12.95 0.08 9.70
CA ALA A 29 -13.55 1.21 9.02
C ALA A 29 -12.59 2.42 8.93
N GLU A 30 -11.83 2.70 9.99
CA GLU A 30 -10.87 3.79 10.03
C GLU A 30 -9.72 3.55 9.04
N ILE A 31 -9.18 2.33 9.00
CA ILE A 31 -8.15 1.93 8.03
C ILE A 31 -8.63 2.18 6.60
N ILE A 32 -9.84 1.72 6.26
CA ILE A 32 -10.41 1.89 4.93
C ILE A 32 -10.66 3.37 4.60
N LYS A 33 -11.12 4.16 5.58
CA LYS A 33 -11.37 5.59 5.41
C LYS A 33 -10.08 6.35 5.13
N ASN A 34 -9.01 6.09 5.88
CA ASN A 34 -7.70 6.72 5.66
C ASN A 34 -7.16 6.38 4.28
N LYS A 35 -7.25 5.12 3.85
CA LYS A 35 -6.86 4.70 2.50
C LYS A 35 -7.64 5.38 1.41
N GLN A 36 -8.96 5.49 1.55
CA GLN A 36 -9.80 6.20 0.58
C GLN A 36 -9.38 7.68 0.48
N GLN A 37 -9.13 8.36 1.60
CA GLN A 37 -8.72 9.76 1.61
C GLN A 37 -7.36 9.96 0.92
N ASN A 38 -6.37 9.12 1.25
CA ASN A 38 -5.04 9.20 0.65
C ASN A 38 -5.08 8.90 -0.85
N LEU A 39 -5.86 7.91 -1.29
CA LEU A 39 -6.04 7.62 -2.71
C LEU A 39 -6.75 8.75 -3.45
N ARG A 40 -7.70 9.45 -2.83
CA ARG A 40 -8.30 10.65 -3.43
C ARG A 40 -7.28 11.76 -3.62
N ALA A 41 -6.39 11.97 -2.66
CA ALA A 41 -5.32 12.95 -2.80
C ALA A 41 -4.37 12.55 -3.93
N PHE A 42 -3.97 11.28 -3.98
CA PHE A 42 -3.10 10.77 -5.04
C PHE A 42 -3.73 10.86 -6.43
N LEU A 43 -5.00 10.48 -6.58
CA LEU A 43 -5.76 10.59 -7.83
C LEU A 43 -5.82 12.02 -8.35
N LYS A 44 -6.09 13.01 -7.47
CA LYS A 44 -6.12 14.43 -7.85
C LYS A 44 -4.80 14.90 -8.43
N VAL A 45 -3.68 14.40 -7.91
CA VAL A 45 -2.35 14.76 -8.41
C VAL A 45 -2.07 14.04 -9.73
N ALA A 46 -2.43 12.77 -9.86
CA ALA A 46 -2.28 12.00 -11.10
C ALA A 46 -3.04 12.64 -12.29
N ASP A 47 -4.28 13.10 -12.05
CA ASP A 47 -5.14 13.75 -13.05
C ASP A 47 -4.56 15.09 -13.58
N ILE A 48 -3.64 15.71 -12.84
CA ILE A 48 -2.95 16.94 -13.29
C ILE A 48 -1.82 16.61 -14.29
N ILE A 49 -1.24 15.41 -14.23
CA ILE A 49 -0.01 15.05 -14.95
C ILE A 49 -0.30 14.61 -16.39
N ASP A 50 -1.39 13.86 -16.60
CA ASP A 50 -1.74 13.28 -17.89
C ASP A 50 -3.19 13.61 -18.26
N ASN A 51 -3.41 14.08 -19.48
CA ASN A 51 -4.73 14.54 -19.96
C ASN A 51 -5.21 13.82 -21.22
N ASP A 52 -4.64 12.66 -21.53
CA ASP A 52 -5.11 11.84 -22.65
C ASP A 52 -6.39 11.08 -22.29
N LEU A 53 -7.14 10.66 -23.31
CA LEU A 53 -8.46 10.04 -23.14
C LEU A 53 -8.42 8.76 -22.29
N GLU A 54 -7.35 7.97 -22.40
CA GLU A 54 -7.24 6.69 -21.67
C GLU A 54 -6.92 6.94 -20.19
N SER A 55 -5.99 7.86 -19.91
CA SER A 55 -5.68 8.29 -18.55
C SER A 55 -6.90 8.88 -17.85
N ILE A 56 -7.63 9.77 -18.52
CA ILE A 56 -8.88 10.36 -18.00
C ILE A 56 -9.94 9.29 -17.72
N TRP A 57 -10.08 8.28 -18.59
CA TRP A 57 -10.99 7.17 -18.33
C TRP A 57 -10.62 6.42 -17.05
N ALA A 58 -9.34 6.11 -16.88
CA ALA A 58 -8.85 5.39 -15.70
C ALA A 58 -9.05 6.19 -14.40
N TYR A 59 -8.81 7.51 -14.45
CA TYR A 59 -9.02 8.42 -13.31
C TYR A 59 -10.49 8.55 -12.93
N ASN A 60 -11.39 8.69 -13.91
CA ASN A 60 -12.84 8.72 -13.66
C ASN A 60 -13.34 7.39 -13.07
N TYR A 61 -12.85 6.25 -13.56
CA TYR A 61 -13.21 4.96 -13.01
C TYR A 61 -12.70 4.79 -11.57
N SER A 62 -11.49 5.29 -11.29
CA SER A 62 -10.92 5.32 -9.95
C SER A 62 -11.78 6.12 -8.97
N ASP A 63 -12.20 7.35 -9.34
CA ASP A 63 -13.09 8.16 -8.49
C ASP A 63 -14.44 7.47 -8.27
N SER A 64 -15.02 6.89 -9.33
CA SER A 64 -16.27 6.14 -9.22
C SER A 64 -16.16 4.99 -8.23
N LEU A 65 -15.08 4.20 -8.27
CA LEU A 65 -14.87 3.11 -7.32
C LEU A 65 -14.72 3.63 -5.88
N LEU A 66 -13.94 4.69 -5.67
CA LEU A 66 -13.77 5.32 -4.36
C LEU A 66 -15.12 5.77 -3.77
N ASN A 67 -16.04 6.26 -4.60
CA ASN A 67 -17.40 6.66 -4.18
C ASN A 67 -18.30 5.48 -3.75
N THR A 68 -17.91 4.23 -4.00
CA THR A 68 -18.67 3.03 -3.60
C THR A 68 -18.16 2.33 -2.35
N ILE A 69 -17.10 2.86 -1.72
CA ILE A 69 -16.57 2.33 -0.46
C ILE A 69 -17.57 2.57 0.66
N ARG A 70 -17.79 1.54 1.48
CA ARG A 70 -18.69 1.58 2.64
C ARG A 70 -17.90 1.33 3.91
N PHE A 71 -18.29 1.88 5.05
CA PHE A 71 -17.44 1.87 6.25
C PHE A 71 -17.87 0.85 7.31
N GLU A 72 -18.71 -0.12 6.96
CA GLU A 72 -19.03 -1.23 7.86
C GLU A 72 -17.98 -2.35 7.73
N ASP A 73 -17.55 -2.92 8.86
CA ASP A 73 -16.51 -3.96 8.94
C ASP A 73 -16.77 -5.17 8.04
N VAL A 74 -18.04 -5.53 7.87
CA VAL A 74 -18.46 -6.64 7.00
C VAL A 74 -18.04 -6.46 5.54
N TYR A 75 -17.71 -5.24 5.12
CA TYR A 75 -17.24 -4.92 3.77
C TYR A 75 -15.72 -4.77 3.68
N PHE A 76 -14.96 -5.09 4.72
CA PHE A 76 -13.51 -4.83 4.75
C PHE A 76 -12.76 -5.40 3.54
N ASN A 77 -12.93 -6.69 3.22
CA ASN A 77 -12.28 -7.32 2.07
C ASN A 77 -12.75 -6.71 0.74
N ASP A 78 -14.06 -6.49 0.57
CA ASP A 78 -14.61 -5.85 -0.62
C ASP A 78 -14.05 -4.44 -0.82
N ASN A 79 -13.88 -3.69 0.27
CA ASN A 79 -13.28 -2.37 0.23
C ASN A 79 -11.79 -2.43 -0.09
N LEU A 80 -11.02 -3.37 0.49
CA LEU A 80 -9.63 -3.57 0.11
C LEU A 80 -9.49 -3.91 -1.38
N SER A 81 -10.37 -4.74 -1.93
CA SER A 81 -10.38 -5.04 -3.37
C SER A 81 -10.60 -3.79 -4.21
N LYS A 82 -11.55 -2.92 -3.81
CA LYS A 82 -11.73 -1.61 -4.46
C LYS A 82 -10.49 -0.74 -4.34
N ILE A 83 -9.87 -0.66 -3.17
CA ILE A 83 -8.66 0.12 -2.93
C ILE A 83 -7.52 -0.33 -3.86
N TYR A 84 -7.25 -1.63 -3.98
CA TYR A 84 -6.21 -2.15 -4.88
C TYR A 84 -6.58 -1.99 -6.36
N SER A 85 -7.86 -2.13 -6.70
CA SER A 85 -8.35 -1.80 -8.05
C SER A 85 -8.05 -0.32 -8.37
N VAL A 86 -8.39 0.60 -7.47
CA VAL A 86 -8.13 2.04 -7.64
C VAL A 86 -6.64 2.32 -7.82
N TYR A 87 -5.74 1.72 -7.02
CA TYR A 87 -4.30 1.84 -7.25
C TYR A 87 -3.93 1.45 -8.68
N SER A 88 -4.43 0.31 -9.16
CA SER A 88 -4.11 -0.18 -10.51
C SER A 88 -4.60 0.76 -11.62
N TYR A 89 -5.79 1.35 -11.49
CA TYR A 89 -6.32 2.29 -12.49
C TYR A 89 -5.58 3.62 -12.48
N ILE A 90 -5.26 4.18 -11.30
CA ILE A 90 -4.46 5.41 -11.21
C ILE A 90 -3.09 5.19 -11.87
N LEU A 91 -2.39 4.12 -11.50
CA LEU A 91 -1.06 3.85 -12.03
C LEU A 91 -1.07 3.47 -13.51
N TYR A 92 -2.13 2.82 -13.97
CA TYR A 92 -2.36 2.57 -15.39
C TYR A 92 -2.46 3.89 -16.17
N GLY A 93 -3.29 4.84 -15.70
CA GLY A 93 -3.40 6.17 -16.31
C GLY A 93 -2.05 6.88 -16.36
N MET A 94 -1.38 6.99 -15.21
CA MET A 94 -0.05 7.64 -15.12
C MET A 94 1.02 7.00 -16.02
N SER A 95 0.83 5.73 -16.39
CA SER A 95 1.77 4.98 -17.22
C SER A 95 1.49 5.10 -18.72
N TYR A 96 0.25 5.42 -19.10
CA TYR A 96 -0.24 5.22 -20.47
C TYR A 96 0.44 6.13 -21.49
N THR A 97 0.43 7.45 -21.26
CA THR A 97 1.09 8.41 -22.17
C THR A 97 2.59 8.12 -22.30
N ARG A 98 3.25 7.74 -21.21
CA ARG A 98 4.68 7.38 -21.21
C ARG A 98 4.93 6.08 -21.98
N ALA A 99 4.05 5.09 -21.87
CA ALA A 99 4.13 3.86 -22.64
C ALA A 99 4.01 4.09 -24.16
N ILE A 100 3.07 4.96 -24.58
CA ILE A 100 2.94 5.38 -25.99
C ILE A 100 4.23 6.06 -26.46
N TYR A 101 4.75 7.01 -25.67
CA TYR A 101 5.99 7.70 -26.01
C TYR A 101 7.18 6.73 -26.12
N ALA A 102 7.33 5.80 -25.18
CA ALA A 102 8.37 4.78 -25.21
C ALA A 102 8.29 3.93 -26.50
N LYS A 103 7.08 3.47 -26.84
CA LYS A 103 6.84 2.71 -28.08
C LYS A 103 7.17 3.53 -29.33
N SER A 104 6.82 4.82 -29.35
CA SER A 104 7.14 5.73 -30.48
C SER A 104 8.64 5.92 -30.69
N LYS A 105 9.45 5.72 -29.65
CA LYS A 105 10.93 5.78 -29.69
C LYS A 105 11.58 4.43 -30.01
N GLY A 106 10.81 3.41 -30.36
CA GLY A 106 11.30 2.08 -30.68
C GLY A 106 11.68 1.24 -29.46
N ILE A 107 11.30 1.65 -28.25
CA ILE A 107 11.43 0.79 -27.06
C ILE A 107 10.37 -0.31 -27.18
N ASN A 108 10.79 -1.56 -27.02
CA ASN A 108 9.89 -2.71 -27.04
C ASN A 108 9.05 -2.74 -25.76
N TYR A 109 7.98 -1.94 -25.75
CA TYR A 109 6.99 -1.90 -24.67
C TYR A 109 5.61 -2.28 -25.22
N SER A 110 4.96 -3.22 -24.54
CA SER A 110 3.66 -3.75 -24.93
C SER A 110 2.55 -2.97 -24.22
N LEU A 111 1.71 -2.25 -24.98
CA LEU A 111 0.48 -1.65 -24.41
C LEU A 111 -0.47 -2.71 -23.85
N LYS A 112 -0.39 -3.95 -24.37
CA LYS A 112 -1.12 -5.09 -23.82
C LYS A 112 -0.62 -5.44 -22.42
N GLU A 113 0.70 -5.49 -22.22
CA GLU A 113 1.31 -5.73 -20.89
C GLU A 113 0.85 -4.66 -19.90
N LEU A 114 0.75 -3.40 -20.33
CA LEU A 114 0.21 -2.33 -19.49
C LEU A 114 -1.27 -2.52 -19.15
N SER A 115 -2.12 -2.87 -20.11
CA SER A 115 -3.55 -3.12 -19.82
C SER A 115 -3.78 -4.33 -18.90
N GLU A 116 -2.86 -5.30 -18.92
CA GLU A 116 -2.91 -6.48 -18.06
C GLU A 116 -2.56 -6.17 -16.59
N THR A 117 -2.02 -4.99 -16.28
CA THR A 117 -1.83 -4.57 -14.89
C THR A 117 -3.12 -4.11 -14.21
N ILE A 118 -4.18 -3.84 -14.97
CA ILE A 118 -5.46 -3.39 -14.41
C ILE A 118 -6.08 -4.54 -13.60
N ILE A 119 -6.38 -4.25 -12.33
CA ILE A 119 -7.08 -5.17 -11.44
C ILE A 119 -8.57 -4.82 -11.48
N PRO A 120 -9.43 -5.67 -12.07
CA PRO A 120 -10.86 -5.44 -12.04
C PRO A 120 -11.42 -5.73 -10.65
N PHE A 121 -12.27 -4.83 -10.14
CA PHE A 121 -13.01 -5.08 -8.91
C PHE A 121 -13.95 -6.28 -9.06
N LYS A 122 -13.92 -7.18 -8.07
CA LYS A 122 -14.90 -8.26 -7.91
C LYS A 122 -15.52 -8.18 -6.51
N LYS A 123 -16.80 -8.55 -6.38
CA LYS A 123 -17.51 -8.62 -5.10
C LYS A 123 -17.21 -9.93 -4.37
N ASN A 124 -17.34 -9.91 -3.04
CA ASN A 124 -17.16 -11.05 -2.15
C ASN A 124 -15.76 -11.66 -2.26
N GLU A 125 -14.74 -10.82 -2.16
CA GLU A 125 -13.36 -11.25 -2.35
C GLU A 125 -12.84 -12.06 -1.16
N SER A 126 -12.20 -13.20 -1.46
CA SER A 126 -11.50 -13.98 -0.45
C SER A 126 -10.23 -13.26 0.00
N SER A 127 -9.77 -13.52 1.22
CA SER A 127 -8.50 -12.94 1.70
C SER A 127 -7.31 -13.32 0.82
N TYR A 128 -7.35 -14.49 0.18
CA TYR A 128 -6.38 -14.89 -0.84
C TYR A 128 -6.41 -13.97 -2.06
N ASN A 129 -7.59 -13.69 -2.62
CA ASN A 129 -7.72 -12.78 -3.76
C ASN A 129 -7.25 -11.36 -3.39
N ILE A 130 -7.48 -10.92 -2.15
CA ILE A 130 -6.94 -9.66 -1.64
C ILE A 130 -5.41 -9.66 -1.66
N SER A 131 -4.76 -10.71 -1.13
CA SER A 131 -3.30 -10.85 -1.18
C SER A 131 -2.76 -10.92 -2.62
N THR A 132 -3.53 -11.45 -3.56
CA THR A 132 -3.18 -11.45 -4.98
C THR A 132 -3.31 -10.05 -5.61
N ASN A 133 -4.39 -9.33 -5.31
CA ASN A 133 -4.58 -7.95 -5.75
C ASN A 133 -3.50 -7.01 -5.18
N GLU A 134 -3.00 -7.27 -3.97
CA GLU A 134 -1.85 -6.58 -3.40
C GLU A 134 -0.60 -6.72 -4.27
N ILE A 135 -0.25 -7.94 -4.67
CA ILE A 135 0.89 -8.23 -5.54
C ILE A 135 0.73 -7.52 -6.89
N TYR A 136 -0.45 -7.59 -7.49
CA TYR A 136 -0.71 -6.91 -8.76
C TYR A 136 -0.61 -5.39 -8.64
N SER A 137 -1.05 -4.81 -7.51
CA SER A 137 -0.93 -3.36 -7.29
C SER A 137 0.55 -2.93 -7.22
N ILE A 138 1.41 -3.75 -6.63
CA ILE A 138 2.86 -3.53 -6.61
C ILE A 138 3.44 -3.62 -8.03
N TYR A 139 2.98 -4.60 -8.82
CA TYR A 139 3.39 -4.74 -10.21
C TYR A 139 2.97 -3.52 -11.07
N CYS A 140 1.86 -2.86 -10.76
CA CYS A 140 1.48 -1.59 -11.38
C CYS A 140 2.52 -0.49 -11.13
N PHE A 141 3.01 -0.35 -9.89
CA PHE A 141 4.10 0.58 -9.58
C PHE A 141 5.36 0.24 -10.38
N ILE A 142 5.74 -1.03 -10.44
CA ILE A 142 6.92 -1.48 -11.21
C ILE A 142 6.77 -1.18 -12.70
N ASN A 143 5.56 -1.34 -13.26
CA ASN A 143 5.28 -0.94 -14.64
C ASN A 143 5.39 0.56 -14.85
N PHE A 144 4.84 1.37 -13.95
CA PHE A 144 4.99 2.83 -13.98
C PHE A 144 6.47 3.24 -14.00
N TYR A 145 7.30 2.56 -13.23
CA TYR A 145 8.76 2.73 -13.25
C TYR A 145 9.41 2.40 -14.58
N LYS A 146 9.03 1.25 -15.15
CA LYS A 146 9.54 0.77 -16.43
C LYS A 146 9.27 1.80 -17.53
N VAL A 147 8.03 2.27 -17.64
CA VAL A 147 7.62 3.22 -18.69
C VAL A 147 8.18 4.62 -18.45
N SER A 148 8.38 5.00 -17.20
CA SER A 148 9.00 6.27 -16.81
C SER A 148 10.53 6.26 -16.90
N ARG A 149 11.15 5.11 -17.22
CA ARG A 149 12.59 4.92 -17.38
C ARG A 149 13.40 5.34 -16.14
N MET A 150 12.83 5.06 -14.98
CA MET A 150 13.44 5.40 -13.70
C MET A 150 14.68 4.52 -13.41
N PRO A 151 15.75 5.05 -12.81
CA PRO A 151 17.05 4.37 -12.72
C PRO A 151 17.04 3.02 -11.99
N LYS A 152 16.17 2.85 -10.99
CA LYS A 152 16.14 1.65 -10.13
C LYS A 152 15.17 0.55 -10.59
N TYR A 153 14.66 0.63 -11.82
CA TYR A 153 13.70 -0.36 -12.35
C TYR A 153 14.17 -1.81 -12.16
N GLU A 154 15.38 -2.15 -12.64
CA GLU A 154 15.90 -3.51 -12.60
C GLU A 154 16.00 -4.06 -11.17
N THR A 155 16.45 -3.23 -10.22
CA THR A 155 16.57 -3.63 -8.81
C THR A 155 15.21 -3.98 -8.21
N MET A 156 14.16 -3.21 -8.50
CA MET A 156 12.83 -3.54 -7.97
C MET A 156 12.17 -4.71 -8.70
N PHE A 157 12.38 -4.82 -10.01
CA PHE A 157 11.85 -5.94 -10.77
C PHE A 157 12.44 -7.26 -10.27
N GLN A 158 13.75 -7.31 -10.01
CA GLN A 158 14.41 -8.47 -9.38
C GLN A 158 13.85 -8.76 -7.98
N ALA A 159 13.62 -7.73 -7.16
CA ALA A 159 13.01 -7.91 -5.83
C ALA A 159 11.59 -8.50 -5.93
N TYR A 160 10.81 -8.05 -6.91
CA TYR A 160 9.49 -8.58 -7.21
C TYR A 160 9.55 -10.03 -7.69
N GLU A 161 10.40 -10.36 -8.67
CA GLU A 161 10.54 -11.74 -9.17
C GLU A 161 10.96 -12.71 -8.06
N ASN A 162 11.89 -12.29 -7.20
CA ASN A 162 12.31 -13.09 -6.05
C ASN A 162 11.15 -13.30 -5.06
N HIS A 163 10.34 -12.27 -4.82
CA HIS A 163 9.16 -12.38 -3.97
C HIS A 163 8.12 -13.33 -4.57
N ILE A 164 7.84 -13.25 -5.87
CA ILE A 164 6.90 -14.15 -6.55
C ILE A 164 7.33 -15.60 -6.42
N LYS A 165 8.61 -15.92 -6.64
CA LYS A 165 9.15 -17.28 -6.46
C LYS A 165 8.93 -17.82 -5.04
N ILE A 166 9.09 -16.95 -4.03
CA ILE A 166 8.84 -17.33 -2.63
C ILE A 166 7.34 -17.59 -2.41
N VAL A 167 6.48 -16.71 -2.91
CA VAL A 167 5.02 -16.85 -2.81
C VAL A 167 4.53 -18.12 -3.50
N GLU A 168 4.98 -18.39 -4.73
CA GLU A 168 4.70 -19.65 -5.44
C GLU A 168 5.18 -20.87 -4.65
N GLY A 169 6.39 -20.80 -4.07
CA GLY A 169 6.94 -21.85 -3.20
C GLY A 169 6.08 -22.14 -1.97
N LEU A 170 5.42 -21.12 -1.39
CA LEU A 170 4.47 -21.29 -0.29
C LEU A 170 3.19 -22.01 -0.76
N PHE A 171 2.63 -21.60 -1.90
CA PHE A 171 1.42 -22.22 -2.45
C PHE A 171 1.62 -23.66 -2.94
N LEU A 172 2.86 -24.07 -3.22
CA LEU A 172 3.18 -25.48 -3.49
C LEU A 172 3.17 -26.36 -2.25
N GLN A 173 3.31 -25.77 -1.05
CA GLN A 173 3.51 -26.50 0.20
C GLN A 173 2.27 -26.46 1.13
N TYR A 174 1.45 -25.42 1.01
CA TYR A 174 0.36 -25.13 1.93
C TYR A 174 -0.90 -24.67 1.18
N SER A 175 -2.07 -24.78 1.83
CA SER A 175 -3.33 -24.29 1.26
C SER A 175 -3.42 -22.76 1.26
N GLU A 176 -4.28 -22.20 0.40
CA GLU A 176 -4.50 -20.75 0.32
C GLU A 176 -4.90 -20.13 1.67
N SER A 177 -5.74 -20.82 2.43
CA SER A 177 -6.18 -20.38 3.76
C SER A 177 -5.05 -20.33 4.80
N GLU A 178 -3.98 -21.09 4.60
CA GLU A 178 -2.84 -21.14 5.53
C GLU A 178 -1.82 -20.05 5.23
N VAL A 179 -1.62 -19.71 3.95
CA VAL A 179 -0.53 -18.80 3.55
C VAL A 179 -0.97 -17.38 3.29
N TYR A 180 -2.26 -17.07 3.14
CA TYR A 180 -2.69 -15.72 2.77
C TYR A 180 -2.17 -14.64 3.74
N LYS A 181 -2.10 -14.95 5.05
CA LYS A 181 -1.55 -14.06 6.08
C LYS A 181 -0.06 -13.77 5.84
N THR A 182 0.72 -14.83 5.58
CA THR A 182 2.13 -14.73 5.23
C THR A 182 2.34 -13.92 3.96
N VAL A 183 1.59 -14.25 2.90
CA VAL A 183 1.68 -13.53 1.62
C VAL A 183 1.32 -12.06 1.81
N SER A 184 0.26 -11.74 2.53
CA SER A 184 -0.18 -10.35 2.77
C SER A 184 0.89 -9.52 3.49
N LEU A 185 1.45 -9.99 4.61
CA LEU A 185 2.51 -9.25 5.33
C LEU A 185 3.77 -9.10 4.48
N ARG A 186 4.18 -10.14 3.76
CA ARG A 186 5.33 -10.05 2.84
C ARG A 186 5.06 -9.07 1.70
N ASN A 187 3.84 -9.01 1.16
CA ASN A 187 3.45 -8.03 0.14
C ASN A 187 3.57 -6.61 0.66
N LYS A 188 3.20 -6.34 1.91
CA LYS A 188 3.33 -5.00 2.52
C LYS A 188 4.78 -4.55 2.59
N LYS A 189 5.70 -5.46 2.94
CA LYS A 189 7.15 -5.20 2.89
C LYS A 189 7.65 -4.97 1.46
N LEU A 190 7.17 -5.75 0.48
CA LEU A 190 7.54 -5.55 -0.92
C LEU A 190 7.04 -4.19 -1.43
N TYR A 191 5.78 -3.83 -1.15
CA TYR A 191 5.21 -2.52 -1.48
C TYR A 191 6.08 -1.39 -0.94
N PHE A 192 6.47 -1.46 0.33
CA PHE A 192 7.37 -0.49 0.94
C PHE A 192 8.67 -0.35 0.15
N LYS A 193 9.34 -1.46 -0.14
CA LYS A 193 10.60 -1.46 -0.91
C LYS A 193 10.43 -0.86 -2.30
N THR A 194 9.31 -1.16 -2.98
CA THR A 194 9.00 -0.61 -4.30
C THR A 194 8.78 0.91 -4.23
N VAL A 195 7.95 1.39 -3.31
CA VAL A 195 7.62 2.83 -3.25
C VAL A 195 8.76 3.66 -2.66
N VAL A 196 9.57 3.14 -1.73
CA VAL A 196 10.74 3.85 -1.20
C VAL A 196 11.77 4.12 -2.27
N ASN A 197 12.03 3.17 -3.17
CA ASN A 197 12.90 3.44 -4.30
C ASN A 197 12.38 4.61 -5.15
N LEU A 198 11.05 4.85 -5.16
CA LEU A 198 10.41 5.83 -6.07
C LEU A 198 10.58 7.19 -5.47
N LEU A 199 10.31 7.27 -4.17
CA LEU A 199 10.59 8.43 -3.36
C LEU A 199 12.04 8.86 -3.47
N VAL A 200 12.99 7.92 -3.39
CA VAL A 200 14.42 8.27 -3.52
C VAL A 200 14.73 8.83 -4.90
N ASP A 201 14.26 8.19 -5.97
CA ASP A 201 14.53 8.66 -7.33
C ASP A 201 13.86 10.03 -7.59
N LEU A 202 12.60 10.21 -7.17
CA LEU A 202 11.86 11.48 -7.29
C LEU A 202 12.50 12.59 -6.45
N TYR A 203 12.91 12.30 -5.21
CA TYR A 203 13.57 13.28 -4.35
C TYR A 203 14.86 13.80 -4.99
N LEU A 204 15.68 12.91 -5.56
CA LEU A 204 16.92 13.30 -6.23
C LEU A 204 16.66 14.11 -7.51
N ILE A 205 15.59 13.81 -8.24
CA ILE A 205 15.14 14.61 -9.39
C ILE A 205 14.70 16.01 -8.94
N ASN A 206 13.91 16.11 -7.88
CA ASN A 206 13.38 17.36 -7.34
C ASN A 206 14.48 18.23 -6.70
N ASN A 207 15.56 17.62 -6.21
CA ASN A 207 16.60 18.30 -5.43
C ASN A 207 18.01 18.03 -5.99
N PRO A 208 18.33 18.45 -7.24
CA PRO A 208 19.61 18.13 -7.88
C PRO A 208 20.82 18.80 -7.19
N ALA A 209 20.58 19.82 -6.36
CA ALA A 209 21.58 20.53 -5.59
C ALA A 209 21.56 20.19 -4.09
N ALA A 210 20.83 19.13 -3.68
CA ALA A 210 20.77 18.72 -2.27
C ALA A 210 22.17 18.40 -1.74
N THR A 211 22.48 18.96 -0.58
CA THR A 211 23.67 18.60 0.17
C THR A 211 23.56 17.17 0.73
N GLU A 212 24.70 16.56 1.05
CA GLU A 212 24.75 15.25 1.70
C GLU A 212 23.92 15.19 2.98
N VAL A 213 23.95 16.27 3.78
CA VAL A 213 23.18 16.40 5.03
C VAL A 213 21.67 16.40 4.77
N GLU A 214 21.21 17.07 3.71
CA GLU A 214 19.80 17.11 3.34
C GLU A 214 19.32 15.76 2.83
N MET A 215 20.10 15.12 1.95
CA MET A 215 19.83 13.76 1.47
C MET A 215 19.75 12.77 2.65
N GLN A 216 20.73 12.81 3.56
CA GLN A 216 20.75 11.93 4.72
C GLN A 216 19.55 12.15 5.64
N ARG A 217 19.11 13.39 5.86
CA ARG A 217 17.91 13.69 6.65
C ARG A 217 16.66 13.08 6.02
N TYR A 218 16.52 13.16 4.70
CA TYR A 218 15.40 12.56 3.99
C TYR A 218 15.43 11.04 4.09
N PHE A 219 16.58 10.41 3.79
CA PHE A 219 16.73 8.96 3.83
C PHE A 219 16.58 8.40 5.24
N ASN A 220 17.03 9.10 6.29
CA ASN A 220 16.84 8.65 7.67
C ASN A 220 15.37 8.48 8.05
N LYS A 221 14.46 9.32 7.51
CA LYS A 221 13.01 9.12 7.73
C LYS A 221 12.52 7.83 7.09
N LEU A 222 12.95 7.54 5.87
CA LEU A 222 12.60 6.30 5.16
C LEU A 222 13.20 5.07 5.86
N ILE A 223 14.43 5.18 6.37
CA ILE A 223 15.10 4.12 7.14
C ILE A 223 14.33 3.81 8.42
N GLN A 224 13.94 4.84 9.19
CA GLN A 224 13.12 4.65 10.41
C GLN A 224 11.81 3.93 10.12
N THR A 225 11.15 4.26 8.99
CA THR A 225 9.97 3.51 8.54
C THR A 225 10.35 2.07 8.17
N GLY A 226 11.48 1.84 7.49
CA GLY A 226 11.97 0.48 7.20
C GLY A 226 12.22 -0.36 8.45
N GLU A 227 12.85 0.21 9.48
CA GLU A 227 13.14 -0.45 10.76
C GLU A 227 11.88 -0.89 11.50
N ILE A 228 10.75 -0.19 11.34
CA ILE A 228 9.47 -0.61 11.90
C ILE A 228 8.92 -1.83 11.13
N LEU A 229 9.03 -1.87 9.80
CA LEU A 229 8.60 -3.03 9.00
C LEU A 229 9.49 -4.26 9.21
N ASP A 230 10.78 -4.06 9.50
CA ASP A 230 11.70 -5.17 9.76
C ASP A 230 11.35 -5.93 11.05
N LYS A 231 10.60 -5.30 11.98
CA LYS A 231 10.08 -5.97 13.19
C LYS A 231 8.89 -6.89 12.91
N ILE A 232 8.26 -6.76 11.74
CA ILE A 232 7.13 -7.60 11.35
C ILE A 232 7.69 -8.94 10.89
N PRO A 233 7.20 -10.09 11.37
CA PRO A 233 7.68 -11.39 10.90
C PRO A 233 7.43 -11.54 9.40
N ASP A 234 8.34 -12.21 8.70
CA ASP A 234 8.20 -12.53 7.27
C ASP A 234 8.25 -14.03 6.96
N ASP A 235 8.58 -14.87 7.95
CA ASP A 235 8.59 -16.32 7.82
C ASP A 235 7.20 -16.93 8.07
N HIS A 236 6.87 -17.99 7.32
CA HIS A 236 5.57 -18.66 7.45
C HIS A 236 5.40 -19.33 8.81
N VAL A 237 6.45 -19.93 9.38
CA VAL A 237 6.39 -20.63 10.68
C VAL A 237 6.17 -19.64 11.82
N GLU A 238 6.74 -18.44 11.74
CA GLU A 238 6.49 -17.39 12.72
C GLU A 238 5.07 -16.81 12.58
N ILE A 239 4.66 -16.49 11.35
CA ILE A 239 3.35 -15.89 11.08
C ILE A 239 2.20 -16.84 11.43
N SER A 240 2.36 -18.14 11.18
CA SER A 240 1.33 -19.15 11.51
C SER A 240 1.10 -19.32 13.01
N LYS A 241 2.04 -18.85 13.86
CA LYS A 241 1.90 -18.89 15.33
C LYS A 241 1.22 -17.65 15.90
N LEU A 242 1.01 -16.61 15.09
CA LEU A 242 0.35 -15.39 15.54
C LEU A 242 -1.13 -15.65 15.81
N SER A 243 -1.63 -15.10 16.91
CA SER A 243 -3.06 -14.91 17.11
C SER A 243 -3.65 -13.96 16.06
N ASP A 244 -4.97 -13.99 15.90
CA ASP A 244 -5.65 -13.04 15.00
C ASP A 244 -5.44 -11.58 15.43
N GLU A 245 -5.36 -11.33 16.75
CA GLU A 245 -5.03 -10.02 17.33
C GLU A 245 -3.63 -9.55 16.92
N GLU A 246 -2.60 -10.38 17.12
CA GLU A 246 -1.21 -10.04 16.75
C GLU A 246 -1.06 -9.84 15.24
N TYR A 247 -1.67 -10.71 14.44
CA TYR A 247 -1.68 -10.56 12.98
C TYR A 247 -2.31 -9.22 12.57
N PHE A 248 -3.41 -8.85 13.21
CA PHE A 248 -4.11 -7.61 12.91
C PHE A 248 -3.35 -6.37 13.35
N GLU A 249 -2.64 -6.43 14.47
CA GLU A 249 -1.74 -5.35 14.90
C GLU A 249 -0.66 -5.09 13.85
N TYR A 250 0.01 -6.15 13.37
CA TYR A 250 0.99 -6.01 12.29
C TYR A 250 0.39 -5.49 10.99
N LEU A 251 -0.81 -5.96 10.64
CA LEU A 251 -1.51 -5.50 9.45
C LEU A 251 -1.85 -4.00 9.53
N SER A 252 -2.28 -3.54 10.71
CA SER A 252 -2.59 -2.13 10.97
C SER A 252 -1.35 -1.24 10.85
N VAL A 253 -0.23 -1.67 11.46
CA VAL A 253 1.08 -1.01 11.31
C VAL A 253 1.48 -0.93 9.83
N CYS A 254 1.36 -2.04 9.09
CA CYS A 254 1.65 -2.04 7.66
C CYS A 254 0.80 -1.02 6.90
N PHE A 255 -0.51 -0.96 7.18
CA PHE A 255 -1.41 -0.05 6.49
C PHE A 255 -1.12 1.41 6.79
N GLU A 256 -0.82 1.76 8.03
CA GLU A 256 -0.40 3.11 8.41
C GLU A 256 0.85 3.53 7.62
N MET A 257 1.82 2.63 7.52
CA MET A 257 3.08 2.92 6.82
C MET A 257 2.90 3.05 5.31
N GLN A 258 2.04 2.22 4.71
CA GLN A 258 1.66 2.40 3.31
C GLN A 258 1.04 3.76 3.05
N ASP A 259 0.17 4.22 3.97
CA ASP A 259 -0.52 5.49 3.88
C ASP A 259 0.45 6.68 4.02
N GLN A 260 1.36 6.62 5.00
CA GLN A 260 2.42 7.62 5.17
C GLN A 260 3.28 7.74 3.91
N ILE A 261 3.67 6.62 3.32
CA ILE A 261 4.54 6.59 2.13
C ILE A 261 3.81 7.04 0.87
N LEU A 262 2.53 6.68 0.71
CA LEU A 262 1.72 7.21 -0.37
C LEU A 262 1.55 8.73 -0.25
N GLY A 263 1.38 9.24 0.97
CA GLY A 263 1.35 10.68 1.23
C GLY A 263 2.65 11.38 0.83
N LEU A 264 3.80 10.80 1.18
CA LEU A 264 5.10 11.29 0.73
C LEU A 264 5.23 11.24 -0.81
N LEU A 265 4.78 10.16 -1.43
CA LEU A 265 4.86 10.00 -2.89
C LEU A 265 4.03 11.07 -3.59
N THR A 266 2.80 11.26 -3.12
CA THR A 266 1.89 12.31 -3.62
C THR A 266 2.55 13.67 -3.54
N ARG A 267 3.24 13.98 -2.43
CA ARG A 267 3.97 15.24 -2.26
C ARG A 267 5.14 15.39 -3.23
N GLU A 268 5.99 14.37 -3.40
CA GLU A 268 7.13 14.45 -4.33
C GLU A 268 6.67 14.65 -5.77
N ILE A 269 5.55 14.04 -6.15
CA ILE A 269 4.97 14.22 -7.48
C ILE A 269 4.42 15.64 -7.66
N ILE A 270 3.78 16.23 -6.64
CA ILE A 270 3.33 17.64 -6.70
C ILE A 270 4.53 18.57 -6.94
N ILE A 271 5.62 18.40 -6.19
CA ILE A 271 6.83 19.23 -6.33
C ILE A 271 7.39 19.11 -7.75
N LEU A 272 7.40 17.90 -8.32
CA LEU A 272 7.85 17.67 -9.68
C LEU A 272 6.97 18.41 -10.70
N GLY A 273 5.65 18.42 -10.49
CA GLY A 273 4.68 19.13 -11.35
C GLY A 273 4.77 20.65 -11.24
N GLU A 274 5.08 21.19 -10.06
CA GLU A 274 5.29 22.64 -9.86
C GLU A 274 6.53 23.15 -10.59
N GLY A 275 7.57 22.32 -10.77
CA GLY A 275 8.77 22.68 -11.53
C GLY A 275 8.61 22.70 -13.06
N ILE A 276 7.43 22.35 -13.59
CA ILE A 276 7.14 22.28 -15.04
C ILE A 276 6.35 23.52 -15.52
N ASN A 277 5.79 24.33 -14.60
CA ASN A 277 5.09 25.59 -14.89
C ASN A 277 6.01 26.82 -14.79
#